data_AF-A0A2A5WTT0-F1
#
_entry.id   AF-A0A2A5WTT0-F1
#
_cell.length_a   1.000
_cell.length_b   1.000
_cell.length_c   1.000
_cell.angle_alpha   90.00
_cell.angle_beta   90.00
_cell.angle_gamma   90.00
#
_symmetry.space_group_name_H-M   'P 1'
#
loop_
_entity.id
_entity.type
_entity.pdbx_description
1 polymer ?
#
loop_
_entity_poly.entity_id
_entity_poly.type
_entity_poly.pdbx_seq_one_letter_code
_entity_poly.pdbx_strand_id
1 'polypeptide(L)' 'MDKNSNMPFNNSNYKLMGIGVAIIFIGFFIMTLDTEDYGYGFLGLTLGPIIVLFGFIFQFFAIFHKGK' A
#
# COMPACT_ATOMS: atom_id res chain seq x y z
N MET A 1 17.84 -27.68 -12.97
CA MET A 1 17.57 -27.22 -11.60
C MET A 1 16.22 -26.55 -11.61
N ASP A 2 15.18 -27.31 -11.30
CA ASP A 2 13.83 -26.79 -11.18
C ASP A 2 13.83 -25.74 -10.07
N LYS A 3 13.58 -24.49 -10.45
CA LYS A 3 13.50 -23.37 -9.53
C LYS A 3 12.19 -23.50 -8.77
N ASN A 4 12.14 -24.45 -7.84
CA ASN A 4 11.06 -24.62 -6.88
C ASN A 4 11.03 -23.38 -5.99
N SER A 5 10.46 -22.29 -6.50
CA SER A 5 10.04 -21.19 -5.66
C SER A 5 8.81 -21.68 -4.91
N ASN A 6 9.01 -22.17 -3.69
CA ASN A 6 7.94 -22.49 -2.72
C ASN A 6 7.20 -21.21 -2.25
N MET A 7 7.11 -20.19 -3.11
CA MET A 7 6.46 -18.93 -2.81
C MET A 7 4.97 -19.07 -3.09
N PRO A 8 4.09 -18.60 -2.18
CA PRO A 8 2.66 -18.72 -2.33
C PRO A 8 2.07 -17.92 -3.50
N PHE A 9 2.81 -16.94 -4.05
CA PHE A 9 2.36 -16.09 -5.14
C PHE A 9 3.43 -15.94 -6.24
N ASN A 10 3.01 -15.46 -7.42
CA ASN A 10 3.90 -15.16 -8.53
C ASN A 10 4.71 -13.87 -8.25
N ASN A 11 5.87 -13.72 -8.89
CA ASN A 11 6.72 -12.52 -8.82
C ASN A 11 5.94 -11.23 -9.19
N SER A 12 4.96 -11.32 -10.10
CA SER A 12 4.09 -10.19 -10.45
C SER A 12 3.28 -9.69 -9.25
N ASN A 13 2.70 -10.61 -8.48
CA ASN A 13 1.95 -10.29 -7.26
C ASN A 13 2.84 -9.59 -6.23
N TYR A 14 4.07 -10.07 -6.02
CA TYR A 14 4.99 -9.41 -5.10
C TYR A 14 5.36 -7.99 -5.53
N LYS A 15 5.48 -7.71 -6.84
CA LYS A 15 5.66 -6.34 -7.33
C LYS A 15 4.45 -5.47 -7.04
N LEU A 16 3.24 -5.97 -7.29
CA LEU A 16 2.00 -5.26 -6.96
C LEU A 16 1.88 -5.02 -5.46
N MET A 17 2.21 -6.01 -4.62
CA MET A 17 2.25 -5.85 -3.18
C MET A 17 3.26 -4.77 -2.77
N GLY A 18 4.44 -4.71 -3.38
CA GLY A 18 5.41 -3.64 -3.13
C GLY A 18 4.83 -2.24 -3.42
N ILE A 19 4.09 -2.10 -4.52
CA ILE A 19 3.41 -0.85 -4.88
C ILE A 19 2.36 -0.48 -3.83
N GLY A 20 1.51 -1.42 -3.40
CA GLY A 20 0.50 -1.13 -2.38
C GLY A 20 1.10 -0.74 -1.03
N VAL A 21 2.20 -1.37 -0.61
CA VAL A 21 2.94 -0.95 0.58
C VAL A 21 3.46 0.49 0.41
N ALA A 22 4.03 0.82 -0.75
CA ALA A 22 4.49 2.19 -1.02
C ALA A 22 3.35 3.21 -0.95
N ILE A 23 2.16 2.88 -1.46
CA ILE A 23 0.97 3.74 -1.35
C ILE A 23 0.58 3.96 0.12
N ILE A 24 0.58 2.91 0.94
CA ILE A 24 0.31 3.03 2.39
C ILE A 24 1.33 3.95 3.06
N PHE A 25 2.62 3.76 2.76
CA PHE A 25 3.68 4.63 3.27
C PHE A 25 3.49 6.09 2.86
N ILE A 26 3.10 6.35 1.61
CA ILE A 26 2.79 7.70 1.13
C ILE A 26 1.62 8.31 1.91
N GLY A 27 0.59 7.52 2.20
CA GLY A 27 -0.56 7.97 3.00
C GLY A 27 -0.14 8.43 4.40
N PHE A 28 0.69 7.63 5.10
CA PHE A 28 1.25 8.05 6.39
C PHE A 28 2.21 9.23 6.27
N PHE A 29 3.04 9.26 5.23
CA PHE A 29 3.95 10.37 4.98
C PHE A 29 3.20 11.69 4.79
N ILE A 30 2.08 11.68 4.05
CA ILE A 30 1.22 12.87 3.87
C ILE A 30 0.68 13.38 5.20
N MET A 31 0.32 12.50 6.14
CA MET A 31 -0.11 12.93 7.48
C MET A 31 1.00 13.69 8.22
N THR A 32 2.28 13.34 8.00
CA THR A 32 3.41 14.05 8.63
C THR A 32 3.66 15.44 8.05
N LEU A 33 3.13 15.72 6.85
CA LEU A 33 3.24 17.03 6.21
C LEU A 33 2.15 18.00 6.70
N ASP A 34 1.18 17.52 7.47
CA ASP A 34 0.16 18.37 8.05
C ASP A 34 0.78 19.28 9.13
N THR A 35 0.56 20.59 8.99
CA THR A 35 1.12 21.60 9.89
C THR A 35 0.18 21.97 11.02
N GLU A 36 -1.07 21.49 10.97
CA GLU A 36 -2.04 21.72 12.04
C GLU A 36 -1.69 20.90 13.30
N ASP A 37 -2.04 21.44 14.46
CA ASP A 37 -1.82 20.78 15.73
C ASP A 37 -2.49 19.39 15.73
N TYR A 38 -1.74 18.39 16.19
CA TYR A 38 -2.15 16.98 16.23
C TYR A 38 -2.51 16.37 14.86
N GLY A 39 -2.21 17.04 13.75
CA GLY A 39 -2.58 16.58 12.41
C GLY A 39 -4.08 16.64 12.12
N TYR A 40 -4.80 17.56 12.77
CA TYR A 40 -6.24 17.77 12.55
C TYR A 40 -6.57 18.52 11.26
N GLY A 41 -5.56 18.89 10.47
CA GLY A 41 -5.76 19.43 9.14
C GLY A 41 -6.33 18.40 8.17
N PHE A 42 -6.62 18.87 6.96
CA PHE A 42 -7.21 18.03 5.92
C PHE A 42 -6.28 16.87 5.50
N LEU A 43 -4.97 17.10 5.51
CA LEU A 43 -3.96 16.12 5.08
C LEU A 43 -3.87 14.96 6.07
N GLY A 44 -3.86 15.25 7.37
CA GLY A 44 -3.78 14.29 8.45
C GLY A 44 -5.10 13.59 8.74
N LEU A 45 -6.22 14.32 8.78
CA LEU A 45 -7.51 13.75 9.19
C LEU A 45 -8.28 13.07 8.04
N THR A 46 -8.10 13.53 6.80
CA THR A 46 -8.90 13.06 5.65
C THR A 46 -8.04 12.40 4.58
N LEU A 47 -7.13 13.14 3.96
CA LEU A 47 -6.42 12.67 2.77
C LEU A 47 -5.48 11.50 3.05
N GLY A 48 -4.64 11.62 4.08
CA GLY A 48 -3.73 10.57 4.52
C GLY A 48 -4.47 9.27 4.82
N PRO A 49 -5.51 9.26 5.69
CA PRO A 49 -6.27 8.06 6.01
C PRO A 49 -6.94 7.42 4.78
N ILE A 50 -7.47 8.23 3.86
CA ILE A 50 -8.06 7.73 2.61
C ILE A 50 -7.01 7.03 1.74
N ILE A 51 -5.81 7.61 1.61
CA ILE A 51 -4.72 7.01 0.83
C ILE A 51 -4.22 5.72 1.47
N VAL A 52 -4.08 5.69 2.80
CA VAL A 52 -3.74 4.46 3.53
C VAL A 52 -4.77 3.37 3.30
N LEU A 53 -6.06 3.70 3.40
CA LEU A 53 -7.15 2.75 3.17
C LEU A 53 -7.14 2.23 1.73
N PHE A 54 -6.94 3.11 0.75
CA PHE A 54 -6.81 2.72 -0.65
C PHE A 54 -5.63 1.78 -0.87
N GLY A 55 -4.46 2.09 -0.32
CA GLY A 55 -3.28 1.23 -0.38
C GLY A 55 -3.53 -0.14 0.28
N PHE A 56 -4.26 -0.17 1.39
CA PHE A 56 -4.66 -1.42 2.05
C PHE A 56 -5.62 -2.25 1.19
N ILE A 57 -6.65 -1.63 0.60
CA ILE A 57 -7.57 -2.29 -0.35
C ILE A 57 -6.80 -2.83 -1.57
N PHE A 58 -5.84 -2.05 -2.07
CA PHE A 58 -4.97 -2.44 -3.18
C PHE A 58 -4.17 -3.71 -2.88
N GLN A 59 -3.82 -3.99 -1.61
CA GLN A 59 -3.16 -5.24 -1.27
C GLN A 59 -4.01 -6.47 -1.44
N PHE A 60 -5.31 -6.39 -1.16
CA PHE A 60 -6.19 -7.50 -1.47
C PHE A 60 -6.22 -7.72 -2.99
N PHE A 61 -6.31 -6.65 -3.78
CA PHE A 61 -6.23 -6.77 -5.24
C PHE A 61 -4.89 -7.39 -5.70
N ALA A 62 -3.76 -6.96 -5.14
CA ALA A 62 -2.44 -7.48 -5.47
C ALA A 62 -2.29 -8.98 -5.14
N ILE A 63 -2.88 -9.43 -4.02
CA ILE A 63 -2.89 -10.84 -3.61
C ILE A 63 -3.79 -11.68 -4.54
N PHE A 64 -4.99 -11.19 -4.86
CA PHE A 64 -5.94 -11.90 -5.71
C PHE A 64 -5.65 -11.80 -7.21
N HIS A 65 -4.71 -10.94 -7.61
CA HIS A 65 -4.32 -10.81 -9.01
C HIS A 65 -3.78 -12.15 -9.51
N LYS A 66 -4.52 -12.84 -10.38
CA LYS A 66 -4.00 -14.06 -11.02
C LYS A 66 -2.89 -13.63 -11.98
N GLY A 67 -1.64 -13.70 -11.49
CA GLY A 67 -0.47 -13.55 -12.33
C GLY A 67 -0.51 -14.59 -13.44
N LYS A 68 -0.53 -14.13 -14.70
CA LYS A 68 -0.21 -14.99 -15.82
C LYS A 68 1.20 -15.56 -15.67
#